data_AF-A0A349JBZ3-F1
#
_entry.id   AF-A0A349JBZ3-F1
#
_cell.length_a   1.000
_cell.length_b   1.000
_cell.length_c   1.000
_cell.angle_alpha   90.00
_cell.angle_beta   90.00
_cell.angle_gamma   90.00
#
_symmetry.space_group_name_H-M   'P 1'
#
loop_
_entity.id
_entity.type
_entity.pdbx_description
1 polymer ?
#
loop_
_entity_poly.entity_id
_entity_poly.type
_entity_poly.pdbx_seq_one_letter_code
_entity_poly.pdbx_strand_id
1 'polypeptide(L)'
;MYRGTRRALPRPTPRWHGHHPELWNPPGDPVSEGYSIQPIGVIQSPYRDPQDMPIQACEAWNISGTAIIAPEWRDGLRDLAGFDRVWLLWWAHRGRSPAAMVQPFRDTRSRGVFATRVPVRPNPIAMSCVRLRSVAADRIEFDGVDMLDGTPLIDIKPYVWTWDAHPGIRSGWYDEANRPLAIGDRRFEKSA
;
A
#
# COMPACT_ATOMS: atom_id res chain seq x y z
N MET A 1 -2.05 -24.05 -28.76
CA MET A 1 -1.65 -24.78 -27.54
C MET A 1 -0.15 -24.63 -27.35
N TYR A 2 0.32 -23.79 -26.43
CA TYR A 2 1.75 -23.67 -26.11
C TYR A 2 1.96 -24.22 -24.70
N ARG A 3 2.36 -25.49 -24.58
CA ARG A 3 2.78 -26.11 -23.31
C ARG A 3 4.25 -25.80 -23.09
N GLY A 4 4.54 -24.61 -22.58
CA GLY A 4 5.86 -24.28 -22.05
C GLY A 4 5.98 -24.80 -20.62
N THR A 5 6.78 -25.83 -20.39
CA THR A 5 7.17 -26.31 -19.06
C THR A 5 7.90 -25.19 -18.31
N ARG A 6 7.22 -24.51 -17.38
CA ARG A 6 7.85 -23.53 -16.48
C ARG A 6 8.78 -24.27 -15.53
N ARG A 7 10.08 -24.21 -15.81
CA ARG A 7 11.13 -24.67 -14.90
C ARG A 7 11.08 -23.76 -13.66
N ALA A 8 10.75 -24.31 -12.49
CA ALA A 8 10.74 -23.57 -11.25
C ALA A 8 12.14 -23.01 -10.99
N LEU A 9 12.29 -21.69 -10.92
CA LEU A 9 13.53 -21.05 -10.51
C LEU A 9 13.83 -21.49 -9.05
N PRO A 10 15.08 -21.86 -8.72
CA PRO A 10 15.44 -22.28 -7.38
C PRO A 10 15.03 -21.23 -6.34
N ARG A 11 14.66 -21.69 -5.14
CA ARG A 11 14.42 -20.79 -4.00
C ARG A 11 15.77 -20.17 -3.62
N PRO A 12 15.95 -18.83 -3.70
CA PRO A 12 17.15 -18.24 -3.14
C PRO A 12 17.13 -18.49 -1.63
N THR A 13 18.10 -19.25 -1.12
CA THR A 13 18.38 -19.28 0.32
C THR A 13 19.03 -17.95 0.67
N PRO A 14 18.43 -17.11 1.53
CA PRO A 14 19.11 -15.92 1.98
C PRO A 14 20.31 -16.37 2.81
N ARG A 15 21.52 -16.20 2.29
CA ARG A 15 22.72 -16.19 3.14
C ARG A 15 22.79 -14.79 3.73
N TRP A 16 22.32 -14.65 4.95
CA TRP A 16 22.56 -13.45 5.76
C TRP A 16 24.04 -13.47 6.17
N HIS A 17 24.91 -13.00 5.27
CA HIS A 17 26.28 -12.67 5.64
C HIS A 17 26.25 -11.39 6.48
N GLY A 18 27.10 -11.36 7.51
CA GLY A 18 27.02 -10.44 8.66
C GLY A 18 26.85 -8.95 8.32
N HIS A 19 26.43 -8.20 9.34
CA HIS A 19 26.30 -6.75 9.30
C HIS A 19 27.54 -6.11 8.66
N HIS A 20 27.37 -5.55 7.45
CA HIS A 20 28.32 -4.63 6.83
C HIS A 20 27.80 -3.20 7.06
N PRO A 21 28.14 -2.55 8.20
CA PRO A 21 27.67 -1.20 8.52
C PRO A 21 28.15 -0.12 7.54
N GLU A 22 29.13 -0.42 6.68
CA GLU A 22 29.80 0.56 5.82
C GLU A 22 29.12 0.80 4.45
N LEU A 23 28.05 0.08 4.11
CA LEU A 23 27.37 0.22 2.82
C LEU A 23 26.23 1.24 2.79
N TRP A 24 25.84 1.79 3.95
CA TRP A 24 24.85 2.86 4.03
C TRP A 24 25.54 4.22 4.09
N ASN A 25 25.73 4.83 2.93
CA ASN A 25 26.11 6.23 2.80
C ASN A 25 25.03 6.93 1.96
N PRO A 26 24.01 7.56 2.57
CA PRO A 26 23.06 8.36 1.81
C PRO A 26 23.83 9.46 1.05
N PRO A 27 23.43 9.81 -0.18
CA PRO A 27 24.10 10.85 -0.95
C PRO A 27 24.33 12.10 -0.10
N GLY A 28 25.53 12.69 -0.20
CA GLY A 28 26.14 13.63 0.75
C GLY A 28 25.48 15.00 0.95
N ASP A 29 24.19 15.14 0.66
CA ASP A 29 23.38 16.18 1.29
C ASP A 29 22.87 15.62 2.62
N PRO A 30 23.04 16.35 3.72
CA PRO A 30 22.84 15.77 5.02
C PRO A 30 21.37 15.34 5.16
N VAL A 31 21.18 14.12 5.64
CA VAL A 31 19.94 13.67 6.29
C VAL A 31 19.68 14.48 7.60
N SER A 32 20.23 15.70 7.72
CA SER A 32 20.07 16.59 8.87
C SER A 32 18.70 17.25 8.91
N GLU A 33 18.00 17.29 7.78
CA GLU A 33 16.59 17.67 7.71
C GLU A 33 15.80 16.49 7.17
N GLY A 34 14.85 15.97 7.95
CA GLY A 34 14.01 14.87 7.51
C GLY A 34 13.23 15.22 6.24
N TYR A 35 12.89 14.21 5.42
CA TYR A 35 11.99 14.42 4.29
C TYR A 35 10.60 14.83 4.79
N SER A 36 10.11 15.97 4.32
CA SER A 36 8.73 16.40 4.56
C SER A 36 7.80 15.83 3.50
N ILE A 37 6.68 15.24 3.92
CA ILE A 37 5.62 14.77 3.01
C ILE A 37 4.44 15.73 3.10
N GLN A 38 4.03 16.26 1.95
CA GLN A 38 2.87 17.12 1.82
C GLN A 38 1.71 16.31 1.23
N PRO A 39 0.58 16.15 1.95
CA PRO A 39 -0.61 15.55 1.39
C PRO A 39 -1.15 16.38 0.22
N ILE A 40 -1.55 15.72 -0.86
CA ILE A 40 -2.20 16.34 -2.02
C ILE A 40 -3.73 16.39 -1.89
N GLY A 41 -4.26 15.79 -0.82
CA GLY A 41 -5.68 15.65 -0.62
C GLY A 41 -6.04 14.81 0.60
N VAL A 42 -7.33 14.50 0.72
CA VAL A 42 -7.89 13.69 1.79
C VAL A 42 -8.85 12.64 1.22
N ILE A 43 -8.79 11.44 1.78
CA ILE A 43 -9.69 10.33 1.46
C ILE A 43 -10.91 10.42 2.37
N GLN A 44 -12.09 10.38 1.76
CA GLN A 44 -13.36 10.13 2.42
C GLN A 44 -13.76 8.67 2.21
N SER A 45 -14.13 8.01 3.30
CA SER A 45 -14.45 6.59 3.30
C SER A 45 -15.56 6.26 4.32
N PRO A 46 -16.22 5.10 4.22
CA PRO A 46 -17.17 4.65 5.24
C PRO A 46 -16.49 4.19 6.55
N TYR A 47 -15.17 4.03 6.58
CA TYR A 47 -14.45 3.46 7.72
C TYR A 47 -13.88 4.54 8.64
N ARG A 48 -14.39 4.63 9.86
CA ARG A 48 -13.84 5.52 10.91
C ARG A 48 -12.99 4.78 11.94
N ASP A 49 -13.01 3.45 11.86
CA ASP A 49 -12.30 2.53 12.72
C ASP A 49 -11.64 1.46 11.84
N PRO A 50 -10.37 1.10 12.08
CA PRO A 50 -9.74 0.02 11.33
C PRO A 50 -10.26 -1.36 11.72
N GLN A 51 -10.98 -1.48 12.84
CA GLN A 51 -11.81 -2.64 13.09
C GLN A 51 -12.84 -2.76 11.96
N ASP A 52 -12.96 -3.96 11.40
CA ASP A 52 -13.93 -4.27 10.36
C ASP A 52 -13.63 -3.66 8.96
N MET A 53 -12.50 -2.95 8.81
CA MET A 53 -12.02 -2.40 7.54
C MET A 53 -11.34 -3.48 6.67
N PRO A 54 -11.53 -3.50 5.34
CA PRO A 54 -10.82 -4.40 4.44
C PRO A 54 -9.31 -4.31 4.59
N ILE A 55 -8.60 -5.45 4.54
CA ILE A 55 -7.13 -5.47 4.69
C ILE A 55 -6.43 -5.01 3.41
N GLN A 56 -7.03 -5.24 2.25
CA GLN A 56 -6.52 -4.83 0.94
C GLN A 56 -7.67 -4.37 0.03
N ALA A 57 -7.39 -3.39 -0.83
CA ALA A 57 -8.33 -2.86 -1.82
C ALA A 57 -8.99 -3.94 -2.70
N CYS A 58 -8.27 -5.02 -3.02
CA CYS A 58 -8.81 -6.13 -3.81
C CYS A 58 -9.97 -6.88 -3.13
N GLU A 59 -10.13 -6.73 -1.82
CA GLU A 59 -11.20 -7.33 -1.02
C GLU A 59 -12.41 -6.39 -0.85
N ALA A 60 -12.28 -5.14 -1.30
CA ALA A 60 -13.24 -4.05 -1.11
C ALA A 60 -13.78 -3.50 -2.43
N TRP A 61 -13.74 -4.29 -3.50
CA TRP A 61 -14.12 -3.92 -4.87
C TRP A 61 -15.55 -3.37 -5.03
N ASN A 62 -16.42 -3.58 -4.03
CA ASN A 62 -17.80 -3.07 -3.99
C ASN A 62 -17.99 -1.91 -3.00
N ILE A 63 -16.90 -1.37 -2.46
CA ILE A 63 -16.91 -0.33 -1.42
C ILE A 63 -16.27 0.91 -2.02
N SER A 64 -17.07 1.96 -2.16
CA SER A 64 -16.66 3.19 -2.81
C SER A 64 -16.12 4.22 -1.82
N GLY A 65 -15.18 5.02 -2.29
CA GLY A 65 -14.62 6.17 -1.58
C GLY A 65 -14.38 7.34 -2.53
N THR A 66 -14.01 8.46 -1.93
CA THR A 66 -13.73 9.70 -2.65
C THR A 66 -12.37 10.23 -2.20
N ALA A 67 -11.52 10.64 -3.13
CA ALA A 67 -10.33 11.41 -2.81
C ALA A 67 -10.57 12.87 -3.22
N ILE A 68 -10.60 13.77 -2.24
CA ILE A 68 -10.72 15.21 -2.44
C ILE A 68 -9.32 15.79 -2.59
N ILE A 69 -9.07 16.53 -3.66
CA ILE A 69 -7.77 17.09 -4.03
C ILE A 69 -7.67 18.55 -3.57
N ALA A 70 -6.53 18.87 -2.96
CA ALA A 70 -6.24 20.24 -2.53
C ALA A 70 -6.22 21.19 -3.74
N PRO A 71 -6.70 22.44 -3.60
CA PRO A 71 -6.90 23.36 -4.72
C PRO A 71 -5.70 23.50 -5.68
N GLU A 72 -4.49 23.56 -5.14
CA GLU A 72 -3.24 23.73 -5.87
C GLU A 72 -2.85 22.53 -6.75
N TRP A 73 -3.43 21.34 -6.52
CA TRP A 73 -3.10 20.10 -7.25
C TRP A 73 -4.19 19.65 -8.22
N ARG A 74 -5.33 20.35 -8.27
CA ARG A 74 -6.52 19.93 -9.05
C ARG A 74 -6.27 19.77 -10.53
N ASP A 75 -5.44 20.64 -11.12
CA ASP A 75 -5.06 20.53 -12.53
C ASP A 75 -4.33 19.21 -12.85
N GLY A 76 -3.71 18.58 -11.85
CA GLY A 76 -3.08 17.26 -11.97
C GLY A 76 -4.06 16.10 -12.22
N LEU A 77 -5.38 16.32 -12.08
CA LEU A 77 -6.40 15.32 -12.42
C LEU A 77 -6.70 15.24 -13.92
N ARG A 78 -6.16 16.14 -14.74
CA ARG A 78 -6.36 16.13 -16.19
C ARG A 78 -5.97 14.76 -16.78
N ASP A 79 -6.76 14.30 -17.75
CA ASP A 79 -6.60 13.03 -18.47
C ASP A 79 -6.75 11.74 -17.64
N LEU A 80 -6.94 11.85 -16.32
CA LEU A 80 -7.06 10.69 -15.43
C LEU A 80 -8.30 9.84 -15.73
N ALA A 81 -9.35 10.43 -16.31
CA ALA A 81 -10.57 9.73 -16.72
C ALA A 81 -10.33 8.65 -17.80
N GLY A 82 -9.17 8.66 -18.46
CA GLY A 82 -8.79 7.63 -19.43
C GLY A 82 -8.33 6.30 -18.82
N PHE A 83 -8.21 6.21 -17.49
CA PHE A 83 -7.71 5.01 -16.80
C PHE A 83 -8.81 4.28 -16.04
N ASP A 84 -8.87 2.95 -16.15
CA ASP A 84 -9.79 2.11 -15.35
C ASP A 84 -9.34 1.99 -13.89
N ARG A 85 -8.04 2.13 -13.63
CA ARG A 85 -7.40 1.90 -12.33
C ARG A 85 -6.29 2.90 -12.08
N VAL A 86 -6.12 3.23 -10.81
CA VAL A 86 -5.02 4.07 -10.33
C VAL A 86 -4.42 3.47 -9.07
N TRP A 87 -3.14 3.75 -8.85
CA TRP A 87 -2.50 3.62 -7.55
C TRP A 87 -2.79 4.86 -6.73
N LEU A 88 -3.33 4.68 -5.54
CA LEU A 88 -3.35 5.71 -4.49
C LEU A 88 -2.24 5.41 -3.51
N LEU A 89 -1.35 6.38 -3.28
CA LEU A 89 -0.40 6.35 -2.18
C LEU A 89 -0.96 7.23 -1.07
N TRP A 90 -1.04 6.70 0.14
CA TRP A 90 -1.71 7.37 1.26
C TRP A 90 -0.98 7.13 2.56
N TRP A 91 -1.14 8.05 3.52
CA TRP A 91 -0.45 8.00 4.80
C TRP A 91 -1.29 7.25 5.83
N ALA A 92 -0.81 6.10 6.31
CA ALA A 92 -1.46 5.31 7.35
C ALA A 92 -1.31 5.99 8.73
N HIS A 93 -1.97 7.13 8.88
CA HIS A 93 -1.83 8.11 9.95
C HIS A 93 -2.17 7.60 11.37
N ARG A 94 -2.90 6.48 11.48
CA ARG A 94 -3.20 5.82 12.77
C ARG A 94 -2.23 4.70 13.15
N GLY A 95 -1.34 4.29 12.25
CA GLY A 95 -0.31 3.31 12.55
C GLY A 95 0.72 3.89 13.53
N ARG A 96 0.95 3.22 14.67
CA ARG A 96 1.96 3.62 15.66
C ARG A 96 3.03 2.55 15.82
N SER A 97 4.17 2.94 16.39
CA SER A 97 5.21 2.02 16.89
C SER A 97 5.72 1.00 15.86
N PRO A 98 6.37 1.45 14.76
CA PRO A 98 6.91 0.53 13.77
C PRO A 98 7.96 -0.38 14.40
N ALA A 99 7.95 -1.65 14.01
CA ALA A 99 8.91 -2.66 14.43
C ALA A 99 9.50 -3.37 13.21
N ALA A 100 10.76 -3.83 13.32
CA ALA A 100 11.40 -4.58 12.25
C ALA A 100 10.69 -5.93 11.98
N MET A 101 10.07 -6.50 13.00
CA MET A 101 9.33 -7.76 12.96
C MET A 101 7.88 -7.52 13.42
N VAL A 102 6.91 -8.04 12.67
CA VAL A 102 5.47 -7.83 12.90
C VAL A 102 4.69 -9.12 12.69
N GLN A 103 3.53 -9.24 13.32
CA GLN A 103 2.57 -10.30 13.03
C GLN A 103 1.49 -9.76 12.06
N PRO A 104 1.57 -10.04 10.75
CA PRO A 104 0.63 -9.49 9.78
C PRO A 104 -0.77 -10.09 9.95
N PHE A 105 -1.78 -9.48 9.32
CA PHE A 105 -3.16 -9.97 9.40
C PHE A 105 -3.31 -11.40 8.86
N ARG A 106 -2.66 -11.70 7.72
CA ARG A 106 -2.80 -12.98 7.00
C ARG A 106 -1.94 -14.14 7.53
N ASP A 107 -1.19 -13.92 8.60
CA ASP A 107 -0.33 -14.96 9.19
C ASP A 107 -0.42 -14.93 10.71
N THR A 108 -0.01 -16.01 11.36
CA THR A 108 0.23 -16.05 12.79
C THR A 108 1.72 -15.97 13.12
N ARG A 109 2.60 -16.21 12.15
CA ARG A 109 4.06 -16.11 12.35
C ARG A 109 4.53 -14.67 12.26
N SER A 110 5.58 -14.36 13.01
CA SER A 110 6.28 -13.08 12.89
C SER A 110 7.02 -13.02 11.55
N ARG A 111 6.93 -11.87 10.88
CA ARG A 111 7.52 -11.60 9.56
C ARG A 111 8.28 -10.28 9.62
N GLY A 112 9.36 -10.16 8.85
CA GLY A 112 10.03 -8.87 8.68
C GLY A 112 9.06 -7.86 8.06
N VAL A 113 8.99 -6.64 8.58
CA VAL A 113 7.99 -5.63 8.18
C VAL A 113 8.01 -5.35 6.68
N PHE A 114 9.19 -5.38 6.05
CA PHE A 114 9.36 -5.19 4.60
C PHE A 114 8.87 -6.37 3.75
N ALA A 115 8.68 -7.55 4.34
CA ALA A 115 8.05 -8.71 3.70
C ALA A 115 6.52 -8.73 3.91
N THR A 116 5.93 -7.65 4.43
CA THR A 116 4.49 -7.52 4.70
C THR A 116 3.94 -6.20 4.16
N ARG A 117 2.62 -6.08 4.15
CA ARG A 117 1.85 -4.85 3.87
C ARG A 117 1.14 -4.28 5.10
N VAL A 118 1.69 -4.47 6.30
CA VAL A 118 1.10 -3.85 7.50
C VAL A 118 1.23 -2.32 7.41
N PRO A 119 0.28 -1.56 7.98
CA PRO A 119 0.30 -0.09 7.93
C PRO A 119 1.41 0.54 8.79
N VAL A 120 1.91 -0.17 9.81
CA VAL A 120 2.96 0.34 10.73
C VAL A 120 4.36 0.09 10.18
N ARG A 121 4.97 1.14 9.66
CA ARG A 121 6.28 1.10 8.98
C ARG A 121 7.09 2.34 9.36
N PRO A 122 8.43 2.35 9.15
CA PRO A 122 9.25 3.54 9.41
C PRO A 122 8.70 4.79 8.71
N ASN A 123 8.29 4.63 7.45
CA ASN A 123 7.47 5.60 6.72
C ASN A 123 6.13 4.92 6.39
N PRO A 124 5.01 5.25 7.06
CA PRO A 124 3.71 4.60 6.90
C PRO A 124 3.00 5.00 5.59
N ILE A 125 3.73 4.95 4.47
CA ILE A 125 3.18 5.10 3.13
C ILE A 125 2.57 3.76 2.73
N ALA A 126 1.25 3.75 2.57
CA ALA A 126 0.48 2.63 2.08
C ALA A 126 0.09 2.86 0.61
N MET A 127 -0.31 1.78 -0.07
CA MET A 127 -0.65 1.82 -1.49
C MET A 127 -1.87 0.95 -1.80
N SER A 128 -2.76 1.47 -2.63
CA SER A 128 -4.00 0.77 -3.02
C SER A 128 -4.21 0.86 -4.53
N CYS A 129 -4.41 -0.29 -5.18
CA CYS A 129 -4.86 -0.34 -6.58
C CYS A 129 -6.39 -0.28 -6.58
N VAL A 130 -6.93 0.88 -6.88
CA VAL A 130 -8.38 1.13 -6.85
C VAL A 130 -8.94 1.14 -8.27
N ARG A 131 -10.23 0.86 -8.41
CA ARG A 131 -10.96 1.06 -9.66
C ARG A 131 -11.43 2.51 -9.71
N LEU A 132 -11.04 3.25 -10.74
CA LEU A 132 -11.51 4.61 -10.95
C LEU A 132 -12.96 4.56 -11.49
N ARG A 133 -13.86 5.35 -10.90
CA ARG A 133 -15.26 5.43 -11.37
C ARG A 133 -15.54 6.73 -12.10
N SER A 134 -15.06 7.84 -11.57
CA SER A 134 -15.27 9.15 -12.14
C SER A 134 -14.17 10.11 -11.69
N VAL A 135 -13.94 11.14 -12.51
CA VAL A 135 -13.03 12.24 -12.23
C VAL A 135 -13.83 13.53 -12.37
N ALA A 136 -13.78 14.36 -11.33
CA ALA A 136 -14.34 15.71 -11.32
C ALA A 136 -13.20 16.72 -11.13
N ALA A 137 -13.52 18.02 -11.14
CA ALA A 137 -12.51 19.08 -11.05
C ALA A 137 -11.70 19.08 -9.73
N ASP A 138 -12.26 18.56 -8.64
CA ASP A 138 -11.67 18.62 -7.31
C ASP A 138 -11.57 17.26 -6.61
N ARG A 139 -11.94 16.17 -7.28
CA ARG A 139 -11.99 14.84 -6.67
C ARG A 139 -12.01 13.72 -7.69
N ILE A 140 -11.71 12.52 -7.19
CA ILE A 140 -12.00 11.26 -7.88
C ILE A 140 -12.91 10.39 -7.01
N GLU A 141 -13.78 9.63 -7.67
CA GLU A 141 -14.53 8.54 -7.03
C GLU A 141 -13.93 7.21 -7.46
N PHE A 142 -13.82 6.27 -6.52
CA PHE A 142 -13.19 4.98 -6.77
C PHE A 142 -13.83 3.86 -5.95
N ASP A 143 -13.65 2.61 -6.39
CA ASP A 143 -13.96 1.40 -5.62
C ASP A 143 -12.66 0.70 -5.18
N GLY A 144 -12.74 -0.07 -4.08
CA GLY A 144 -11.57 -0.74 -3.50
C GLY A 144 -11.02 -0.02 -2.26
N VAL A 145 -11.90 0.50 -1.41
CA VAL A 145 -11.49 1.21 -0.17
C VAL A 145 -10.90 0.24 0.85
N ASP A 146 -9.64 0.47 1.24
CA ASP A 146 -8.96 -0.15 2.39
C ASP A 146 -8.28 0.90 3.30
N MET A 147 -8.85 2.11 3.32
CA MET A 147 -8.34 3.29 4.02
C MET A 147 -9.42 3.86 4.94
N LEU A 148 -8.99 4.56 5.99
CA LEU A 148 -9.89 5.27 6.90
C LEU A 148 -10.37 6.60 6.32
N ASP A 149 -11.52 7.04 6.78
CA ASP A 149 -12.04 8.39 6.60
C ASP A 149 -11.05 9.41 7.19
N GLY A 150 -10.79 10.48 6.44
CA GLY A 150 -9.79 11.49 6.81
C GLY A 150 -8.35 11.09 6.51
N THR A 151 -8.10 9.95 5.85
CA THR A 151 -6.73 9.52 5.52
C THR A 151 -6.05 10.53 4.57
N PRO A 152 -4.84 11.03 4.87
CA PRO A 152 -4.10 11.89 3.96
C PRO A 152 -3.71 11.16 2.68
N LEU A 153 -4.06 11.72 1.53
CA LEU A 153 -3.61 11.24 0.23
C LEU A 153 -2.24 11.86 -0.08
N ILE A 154 -1.28 11.04 -0.48
CA ILE A 154 0.09 11.46 -0.78
C ILE A 154 0.30 11.59 -2.29
N ASP A 155 -0.20 10.65 -3.10
CA ASP A 155 0.04 10.66 -4.54
C ASP A 155 -0.98 9.78 -5.29
N ILE A 156 -1.16 10.05 -6.58
CA ILE A 156 -2.00 9.29 -7.52
C ILE A 156 -1.16 8.95 -8.74
N LYS A 157 -1.13 7.67 -9.12
CA LYS A 157 -0.47 7.24 -10.36
C LYS A 157 -1.40 6.38 -11.22
N PRO A 158 -1.35 6.49 -12.54
CA PRO A 158 -2.10 5.56 -13.40
C PRO A 158 -1.61 4.13 -13.16
N TYR A 159 -2.54 3.18 -13.09
CA TYR A 159 -2.19 1.75 -13.16
C TYR A 159 -2.05 1.37 -14.64
N VAL A 160 -0.86 0.92 -15.02
CA VAL A 160 -0.58 0.51 -16.41
C VAL A 160 -0.37 -0.99 -16.44
N TRP A 161 -1.37 -1.71 -16.95
CA TRP A 161 -1.40 -3.19 -16.87
C TRP A 161 -0.16 -3.86 -17.47
N THR A 162 0.42 -3.30 -18.54
CA THR A 162 1.64 -3.84 -19.17
C THR A 162 2.88 -3.71 -18.30
N TRP A 163 2.87 -2.82 -17.32
CA TRP A 163 4.01 -2.51 -16.44
C TRP A 163 3.80 -3.09 -15.05
N ASP A 164 2.59 -2.97 -14.51
CA ASP A 164 2.29 -3.27 -13.12
C ASP A 164 1.79 -4.71 -12.91
N ALA A 165 1.29 -5.38 -13.96
CA ALA A 165 0.79 -6.75 -13.85
C ALA A 165 1.87 -7.79 -14.21
N HIS A 166 2.19 -8.66 -13.26
CA HIS A 166 3.12 -9.77 -13.45
C HIS A 166 2.48 -11.11 -13.09
N PRO A 167 1.59 -11.66 -13.94
CA PRO A 167 0.88 -12.89 -13.63
C PRO A 167 1.81 -14.10 -13.52
N GLY A 168 1.59 -14.94 -12.49
CA GLY A 168 2.30 -16.20 -12.28
C GLY A 168 3.72 -16.04 -11.71
N ILE A 169 4.01 -14.93 -11.02
CA ILE A 169 5.20 -14.77 -10.19
C ILE A 169 4.94 -15.29 -8.75
N ARG A 170 6.03 -15.51 -7.99
CA ARG A 170 5.95 -15.91 -6.58
C ARG A 170 5.62 -14.71 -5.69
N SER A 171 4.70 -14.87 -4.74
CA SER A 171 4.35 -13.87 -3.72
C SER A 171 4.92 -14.21 -2.34
N GLY A 172 5.78 -15.22 -2.25
CA GLY A 172 6.46 -15.59 -1.00
C GLY A 172 5.50 -16.26 -0.02
N TRP A 173 5.54 -15.86 1.26
CA TRP A 173 4.68 -16.49 2.28
C TRP A 173 3.18 -16.24 2.05
N TYR A 174 2.82 -15.25 1.23
CA TYR A 174 1.43 -15.05 0.80
C TYR A 174 0.88 -16.21 -0.04
N ASP A 175 1.74 -16.91 -0.81
CA ASP A 175 1.31 -18.08 -1.59
C ASP A 175 0.97 -19.30 -0.69
N GLU A 176 1.50 -19.31 0.54
CA GLU A 176 1.31 -20.38 1.53
C GLU A 176 0.28 -19.97 2.62
N ALA A 177 -0.13 -18.69 2.64
CA ALA A 177 -1.00 -18.14 3.68
C ALA A 177 -2.45 -18.57 3.49
N ASN A 178 -2.92 -19.49 4.34
CA ASN A 178 -4.30 -20.00 4.33
C ASN A 178 -5.23 -19.30 5.33
N ARG A 179 -4.89 -18.11 5.83
CA ARG A 179 -5.71 -17.43 6.84
C ARG A 179 -6.82 -16.59 6.17
N PRO A 180 -8.10 -16.91 6.39
CA PRO A 180 -9.22 -16.12 5.86
C PRO A 180 -9.40 -14.89 6.74
N LEU A 181 -8.61 -13.87 6.50
CA LEU A 181 -8.87 -12.54 7.03
C LEU A 181 -8.92 -11.60 5.85
N ALA A 182 -10.13 -11.15 5.53
CA ALA A 182 -10.41 -10.06 4.61
C ALA A 182 -10.57 -8.72 5.33
N ILE A 183 -10.55 -8.76 6.66
CA ILE A 183 -10.98 -7.68 7.54
C ILE A 183 -9.92 -7.44 8.63
N GLY A 184 -9.61 -6.17 8.88
CA GLY A 184 -8.64 -5.66 9.82
C GLY A 184 -9.15 -5.61 11.25
N ASP A 185 -8.20 -5.35 12.16
CA ASP A 185 -8.45 -5.14 13.58
C ASP A 185 -7.56 -4.00 14.10
N ARG A 186 -7.67 -3.68 15.40
CA ARG A 186 -6.93 -2.58 16.04
C ARG A 186 -5.51 -2.95 16.51
N ARG A 187 -4.91 -4.06 16.05
CA ARG A 187 -3.60 -4.52 16.56
C ARG A 187 -2.45 -3.54 16.35
N PHE A 188 -2.60 -2.61 15.41
CA PHE A 188 -1.58 -1.62 15.04
C PHE A 188 -1.86 -0.21 15.56
N GLU A 189 -2.91 -0.02 16.35
CA GLU A 189 -3.28 1.27 16.93
C GLU A 189 -2.79 1.47 18.36
N LYS A 190 -2.46 0.39 19.07
CA LYS A 190 -2.06 0.47 20.47
C LYS A 190 -0.62 0.93 20.59
N SER A 191 -0.41 2.07 21.25
CA SER A 191 0.81 2.30 22.02
C SER A 191 0.73 1.47 23.31
N ALA A 192 1.87 0.92 23.73
CA ALA A 192 2.06 0.55 25.13
C ALA A 192 1.94 1.79 26.02
#